data_AF-A0A970GU39-F1
#
_entry.id   AF-A0A970GU39-F1
#
_cell.length_a   1.000
_cell.length_b   1.000
_cell.length_c   1.000
_cell.angle_alpha   90.00
_cell.angle_beta   90.00
_cell.angle_gamma   90.00
#
_symmetry.space_group_name_H-M   'P 1'
#
loop_
_entity.id
_entity.type
_entity.pdbx_description
1 polymer ?
#
loop_
_entity_poly.entity_id
_entity_poly.type
_entity_poly.pdbx_seq_one_letter_code
_entity_poly.pdbx_strand_id
1 'polypeptide(L)'
;MSTDEPTKPKKPPVKDMLQHGVESMRQLMQPAAFRIAAPDESERKPCASNAGDPTPASTEEQLNTALKTIAAVATAVWRAKNKLDAEADAELPDELRNVPRHVQSAWDALEAGKVQVDDPTGRRYVPGMAVNTLTIQPLEGITFEVIHETIKPSVYFNDMLIQRADVIIARPTGETSQNAVGDDDSREPDSGDHEAPEQKGTNADGPNND
;
A
#
# COMPACT_ATOMS: atom_id res chain seq x y z
N MET A 1 55.40 -47.98 4.40
CA MET A 1 56.19 -46.93 5.07
C MET A 1 55.38 -45.66 5.00
N SER A 2 54.78 -45.28 6.13
CA SER A 2 54.13 -43.98 6.35
C SER A 2 55.12 -42.86 6.17
N THR A 3 54.69 -41.76 5.54
CA THR A 3 54.93 -40.42 6.07
C THR A 3 53.71 -39.59 5.72
N ASP A 4 52.98 -39.29 6.78
CA ASP A 4 51.90 -38.33 6.92
C ASP A 4 52.46 -36.89 6.95
N GLU A 5 51.56 -35.89 7.02
CA GLU A 5 51.77 -34.44 7.28
C GLU A 5 52.15 -33.45 6.14
N PRO A 6 51.72 -32.16 6.24
CA PRO A 6 50.35 -31.70 6.46
C PRO A 6 49.95 -30.47 5.59
N THR A 7 48.64 -30.30 5.45
CA THR A 7 47.91 -29.19 4.81
C THR A 7 48.21 -27.83 5.44
N LYS A 8 48.62 -26.85 4.62
CA LYS A 8 48.87 -25.46 5.03
C LYS A 8 47.57 -24.64 4.98
N PRO A 9 47.06 -24.07 6.09
CA PRO A 9 45.89 -23.21 6.05
C PRO A 9 46.24 -21.81 5.52
N LYS A 10 45.41 -21.29 4.60
CA LYS A 10 45.46 -19.91 4.10
C LYS A 10 45.06 -18.95 5.22
N LYS A 11 45.91 -17.96 5.51
CA LYS A 11 45.68 -16.89 6.50
C LYS A 11 44.55 -15.95 6.04
N PRO A 12 43.60 -15.55 6.91
CA PRO A 12 42.66 -14.47 6.61
C PRO A 12 43.33 -13.08 6.69
N PRO A 13 42.74 -12.05 6.05
CA PRO A 13 43.35 -10.73 5.88
C PRO A 13 43.38 -9.90 7.18
N VAL A 14 44.54 -9.29 7.43
CA VAL A 14 45.00 -8.67 8.69
C VAL A 14 44.46 -7.25 8.96
N LYS A 15 43.35 -6.83 8.35
CA LYS A 15 43.03 -5.39 8.26
C LYS A 15 42.14 -4.82 9.38
N ASP A 16 41.54 -5.64 10.23
CA ASP A 16 40.61 -5.15 11.27
C ASP A 16 41.19 -5.00 12.68
N MET A 17 42.50 -5.19 12.87
CA MET A 17 43.10 -5.20 14.22
C MET A 17 43.81 -3.91 14.63
N LEU A 18 43.72 -2.83 13.83
CA LEU A 18 44.42 -1.56 14.11
C LEU A 18 43.52 -0.40 14.56
N GLN A 19 42.20 -0.56 14.63
CA GLN A 19 41.31 0.54 15.05
C GLN A 19 40.91 0.53 16.53
N HIS A 20 41.15 -0.55 17.28
CA HIS A 20 40.88 -0.57 18.74
C HIS A 20 42.10 -0.20 19.61
N GLY A 21 43.28 0.00 19.03
CA GLY A 21 44.52 0.27 19.79
C GLY A 21 44.67 1.70 20.31
N VAL A 22 43.94 2.68 19.74
CA VAL A 22 44.08 4.11 20.08
C VAL A 22 43.07 4.62 21.12
N GLU A 23 42.03 3.86 21.43
CA GLU A 23 41.10 4.21 22.51
C GLU A 23 41.65 3.82 23.90
N SER A 24 42.47 2.77 23.98
CA SER A 24 43.05 2.29 25.24
C SER A 24 44.17 3.16 25.82
N MET A 25 44.74 4.12 25.07
CA MET A 25 45.76 5.03 25.62
C MET A 25 45.17 6.28 26.31
N ARG A 26 43.89 6.62 26.09
CA ARG A 26 43.25 7.76 26.78
C ARG A 26 42.81 7.45 28.22
N GLN A 27 42.73 6.18 28.61
CA GLN A 27 42.36 5.78 29.98
C GLN A 27 43.52 5.81 30.98
N LEU A 28 44.78 5.93 30.52
CA LEU A 28 45.96 5.96 31.39
C LEU A 28 46.19 7.30 32.09
N MET A 29 45.48 8.36 31.70
CA MET A 29 45.59 9.69 32.32
C MET A 29 44.59 9.93 33.46
N GLN A 30 43.80 8.92 33.86
CA GLN A 30 42.84 9.07 34.96
C GLN A 30 43.35 8.45 36.28
N PRO A 31 43.10 9.10 37.43
CA PRO A 31 43.47 8.59 38.74
C PRO A 31 42.68 7.31 39.09
N ALA A 32 43.29 6.42 39.88
CA ALA A 32 42.86 5.05 40.11
C ALA A 32 41.41 4.86 40.59
N ALA A 33 40.78 5.89 41.17
CA ALA A 33 39.38 5.87 41.62
C ALA A 33 38.33 5.85 40.48
N PHE A 34 38.72 6.16 39.24
CA PHE A 34 37.82 6.19 38.07
C PHE A 34 38.11 5.07 37.06
N ARG A 35 39.00 4.13 37.40
CA ARG A 35 39.26 2.95 36.60
C ARG A 35 38.16 1.92 36.90
N ILE A 36 37.33 1.62 35.91
CA ILE A 36 36.35 0.53 36.00
C ILE A 36 37.15 -0.77 36.16
N ALA A 37 36.87 -1.53 37.22
CA ALA A 37 37.47 -2.84 37.41
C ALA A 37 37.14 -3.72 36.19
N ALA A 38 38.14 -4.47 35.70
CA ALA A 38 37.91 -5.45 34.66
C ALA A 38 36.76 -6.37 35.12
N PRO A 39 35.76 -6.64 34.26
CA PRO A 39 34.68 -7.54 34.63
C PRO A 39 35.29 -8.91 34.96
N ASP A 40 34.95 -9.40 36.14
CA ASP A 40 35.34 -10.72 36.62
C ASP A 40 34.84 -11.78 35.62
N GLU A 41 35.75 -12.52 35.00
CA GLU A 41 35.44 -13.53 33.97
C GLU A 41 34.81 -14.82 34.54
N SER A 42 34.41 -14.86 35.82
CA SER A 42 33.85 -16.06 36.46
C SER A 42 32.39 -16.35 36.11
N GLU A 43 31.68 -15.45 35.43
CA GLU A 43 30.34 -15.72 34.91
C GLU A 43 30.31 -15.97 33.40
N ARG A 44 31.23 -16.79 32.89
CA ARG A 44 31.04 -17.44 31.59
C ARG A 44 29.91 -18.47 31.72
N LYS A 45 28.66 -18.01 31.62
CA LYS A 45 27.56 -18.87 31.16
C LYS A 45 28.07 -19.59 29.91
N PRO A 46 27.92 -20.93 29.80
CA PRO A 46 28.38 -21.63 28.62
C PRO A 46 27.71 -20.97 27.42
N CYS A 47 28.55 -20.54 26.48
CA CYS A 47 28.14 -20.25 25.12
C CYS A 47 27.40 -21.48 24.62
N ALA A 48 26.07 -21.45 24.73
CA ALA A 48 25.23 -22.19 23.81
C ALA A 48 25.55 -21.59 22.46
N SER A 49 26.45 -22.27 21.73
CA SER A 49 26.62 -22.10 20.31
C SER A 49 25.28 -22.43 19.67
N ASN A 50 24.39 -21.45 19.63
CA ASN A 50 23.36 -21.39 18.61
C ASN A 50 24.13 -21.11 17.32
N ALA A 51 24.70 -22.16 16.74
CA ALA A 51 24.75 -22.30 15.30
C ALA A 51 23.29 -22.42 14.82
N GLY A 52 22.55 -21.32 14.97
CA GLY A 52 21.28 -21.14 14.31
C GLY A 52 21.62 -20.89 12.86
N ASP A 53 21.08 -21.73 11.99
CA ASP A 53 20.96 -21.42 10.57
C ASP A 53 20.65 -19.93 10.35
N PRO A 54 21.17 -19.28 9.29
CA PRO A 54 20.70 -17.96 8.92
C PRO A 54 19.21 -18.07 8.57
N THR A 55 18.36 -17.76 9.53
CA THR A 55 16.91 -17.69 9.37
C THR A 55 16.59 -16.75 8.20
N PRO A 56 15.84 -17.18 7.17
CA PRO A 56 15.53 -16.35 5.99
C PRO A 56 14.71 -15.08 6.30
N ALA A 57 14.16 -14.96 7.51
CA ALA A 57 13.34 -13.84 7.96
C ALA A 57 14.03 -12.48 7.83
N SER A 58 15.35 -12.39 8.09
CA SER A 58 16.06 -11.11 8.01
C SER A 58 16.19 -10.56 6.59
N THR A 59 16.24 -11.43 5.57
CA THR A 59 16.33 -10.99 4.16
C THR A 59 14.98 -10.52 3.64
N GLU A 60 13.90 -11.22 3.97
CA GLU A 60 12.54 -10.84 3.56
C GLU A 60 12.10 -9.52 4.19
N GLU A 61 12.41 -9.29 5.46
CA GLU A 61 12.14 -8.02 6.15
C GLU A 61 12.89 -6.84 5.49
N GLN A 62 14.15 -7.05 5.12
CA GLN A 62 14.96 -6.04 4.42
C GLN A 62 14.37 -5.71 3.04
N LEU A 63 13.96 -6.73 2.28
CA LEU A 63 13.31 -6.55 0.99
C LEU A 63 11.98 -5.79 1.13
N ASN A 64 11.13 -6.19 2.08
CA ASN A 64 9.87 -5.50 2.35
C ASN A 64 10.09 -4.04 2.76
N THR A 65 11.13 -3.77 3.56
CA THR A 65 11.50 -2.40 3.93
C THR A 65 11.95 -1.62 2.71
N ALA A 66 12.80 -2.19 1.86
CA ALA A 66 13.25 -1.56 0.62
C ALA A 66 12.08 -1.24 -0.33
N LEU A 67 11.13 -2.17 -0.51
CA LEU A 67 9.93 -1.94 -1.33
C LEU A 67 9.06 -0.82 -0.78
N LYS A 68 8.87 -0.76 0.55
CA LYS A 68 8.15 0.35 1.20
C LYS A 68 8.87 1.69 0.99
N THR A 69 10.20 1.71 1.10
CA THR A 69 10.99 2.91 0.83
C THR A 69 10.86 3.36 -0.62
N ILE A 70 10.91 2.43 -1.59
CA ILE A 70 10.70 2.73 -3.01
C ILE A 70 9.30 3.33 -3.22
N ALA A 71 8.26 2.72 -2.66
CA ALA A 71 6.89 3.25 -2.75
C ALA A 71 6.77 4.66 -2.15
N ALA A 72 7.42 4.91 -1.01
CA ALA A 72 7.43 6.23 -0.37
C ALA A 72 8.14 7.29 -1.23
N VAL A 73 9.28 6.95 -1.83
CA VAL A 73 10.01 7.84 -2.75
C VAL A 73 9.18 8.13 -3.99
N ALA A 74 8.61 7.10 -4.62
CA ALA A 74 7.75 7.25 -5.80
C ALA A 74 6.55 8.16 -5.51
N THR A 75 5.93 7.98 -4.33
CA THR A 75 4.82 8.83 -3.88
C THR A 75 5.26 10.28 -3.68
N ALA A 76 6.45 10.53 -3.14
CA ALA A 76 6.97 11.88 -2.94
C ALA A 76 7.24 12.59 -4.28
N VAL A 77 7.84 11.89 -5.25
CA VAL A 77 8.07 12.43 -6.60
C VAL A 77 6.74 12.73 -7.30
N TRP A 78 5.76 11.83 -7.19
CA TRP A 78 4.41 12.06 -7.72
C TRP A 78 3.75 13.32 -7.14
N ARG A 79 3.84 13.54 -5.82
CA ARG A 79 3.31 14.78 -5.21
C ARG A 79 4.03 16.02 -5.71
N ALA A 80 5.35 15.96 -5.83
CA ALA A 80 6.14 17.08 -6.36
C ALA A 80 5.73 17.40 -7.81
N LYS A 81 5.55 16.37 -8.65
CA LYS A 81 5.07 16.51 -10.02
C LYS A 81 3.67 17.13 -10.06
N ASN A 82 2.70 16.60 -9.31
CA ASN A 82 1.34 17.13 -9.29
C ASN A 82 1.29 18.58 -8.81
N LYS A 83 2.14 18.96 -7.84
CA LYS A 83 2.22 20.35 -7.40
C LYS A 83 2.75 21.26 -8.51
N LEU A 84 3.79 20.83 -9.23
CA LEU A 84 4.33 21.59 -10.35
C LEU A 84 3.34 21.69 -11.51
N ASP A 85 2.58 20.62 -11.78
CA ASP A 85 1.54 20.61 -12.80
C ASP A 85 0.39 21.58 -12.43
N ALA A 86 0.03 21.66 -11.14
CA ALA A 86 -0.95 22.63 -10.65
C ALA A 86 -0.46 24.09 -10.70
N GLU A 87 0.85 24.31 -10.58
CA GLU A 87 1.51 25.62 -10.66
C GLU A 87 2.06 25.91 -12.07
N ALA A 88 1.75 25.09 -13.08
CA ALA A 88 2.36 25.20 -14.41
C ALA A 88 2.09 26.54 -15.12
N ASP A 89 0.94 27.16 -14.84
CA ASP A 89 0.57 28.48 -15.37
C ASP A 89 1.09 29.64 -14.49
N ALA A 90 1.64 29.35 -13.31
CA ALA A 90 2.21 30.35 -12.43
C ALA A 90 3.67 30.63 -12.82
N GLU A 91 4.04 31.91 -12.84
CA GLU A 91 5.44 32.30 -13.08
C GLU A 91 6.29 31.91 -11.86
N LEU A 92 7.02 30.80 -11.98
CA LEU A 92 7.94 30.34 -10.95
C LEU A 92 9.10 31.35 -10.81
N PRO A 93 9.56 31.65 -9.59
CA PRO A 93 10.76 32.44 -9.38
C PRO A 93 11.97 31.86 -10.13
N ASP A 94 12.88 32.71 -10.62
CA ASP A 94 14.06 32.30 -11.39
C ASP A 94 14.90 31.22 -10.68
N GLU A 95 14.97 31.28 -9.35
CA GLU A 95 15.69 30.30 -8.51
C GLU A 95 15.11 28.88 -8.60
N LEU A 96 13.80 28.74 -8.87
CA LEU A 96 13.07 27.48 -8.92
C LEU A 96 12.85 26.97 -10.35
N ARG A 97 13.32 27.69 -11.37
CA ARG A 97 13.10 27.36 -12.78
C ARG A 97 13.63 25.98 -13.19
N ASN A 98 14.64 25.47 -12.48
CA ASN A 98 15.22 24.14 -12.74
C ASN A 98 14.49 22.99 -12.00
N VAL A 99 13.63 23.30 -11.02
CA VAL A 99 12.94 22.28 -10.20
C VAL A 99 12.09 21.33 -11.06
N PRO A 100 11.30 21.79 -12.04
CA PRO A 100 10.53 20.88 -12.89
C PRO A 100 11.40 19.87 -13.63
N ARG A 101 12.58 20.30 -14.10
CA ARG A 101 13.54 19.41 -14.77
C ARG A 101 14.07 18.35 -13.81
N HIS A 102 14.40 18.72 -12.57
CA HIS A 102 14.89 17.76 -11.58
C HIS A 102 13.82 16.76 -11.16
N VAL A 103 12.57 17.20 -10.99
CA VAL A 103 11.44 16.30 -10.71
C VAL A 103 11.20 15.34 -11.87
N GLN A 104 11.25 15.83 -13.11
CA GLN A 104 11.14 14.96 -14.30
C GLN A 104 12.27 13.95 -14.35
N SER A 105 13.53 14.36 -14.10
CA SER A 105 14.65 13.42 -14.03
C SER A 105 14.50 12.36 -12.93
N ALA A 106 13.94 12.72 -11.77
CA ALA A 106 13.62 11.76 -10.72
C ALA A 106 12.51 10.78 -11.15
N TRP A 107 11.50 11.28 -11.88
CA TRP A 107 10.44 10.46 -12.47
C TRP A 107 11.00 9.46 -13.49
N ASP A 108 11.80 9.93 -14.43
CA ASP A 108 12.44 9.09 -15.46
C ASP A 108 13.33 8.00 -14.82
N ALA A 109 14.02 8.33 -13.72
CA ALA A 109 14.83 7.37 -12.97
C ALA A 109 13.98 6.27 -12.29
N LEU A 110 12.79 6.60 -11.80
CA LEU A 110 11.85 5.62 -11.26
C LEU A 110 11.37 4.67 -12.36
N GLU A 111 10.99 5.21 -13.51
CA GLU A 111 10.55 4.40 -14.66
C GLU A 111 11.67 3.48 -15.18
N ALA A 112 12.90 4.00 -15.29
CA ALA A 112 14.08 3.19 -15.63
C ALA A 112 14.34 2.07 -14.60
N GLY A 113 14.01 2.32 -13.33
CA GLY A 113 14.02 1.35 -12.24
C GLY A 113 12.81 0.39 -12.23
N LYS A 114 11.97 0.40 -13.26
CA LYS A 114 10.72 -0.38 -13.37
C LYS A 114 9.72 -0.11 -12.24
N VAL A 115 9.73 1.11 -11.71
CA VAL A 115 8.73 1.61 -10.78
C VAL A 115 7.69 2.36 -11.59
N GLN A 116 6.45 1.89 -11.56
CA GLN A 116 5.32 2.55 -12.22
C GLN A 116 4.40 3.13 -11.16
N VAL A 117 3.96 4.36 -11.37
CA VAL A 117 3.02 5.06 -10.49
C VAL A 117 1.74 5.30 -11.28
N ASP A 118 0.63 4.76 -10.77
CA ASP A 118 -0.69 4.88 -11.39
C ASP A 118 -1.59 5.76 -10.51
N ASP A 119 -2.03 6.89 -11.08
CA ASP A 119 -3.02 7.77 -10.48
C ASP A 119 -4.40 7.48 -11.09
N PRO A 120 -5.33 6.91 -10.31
CA PRO A 120 -6.66 6.57 -10.81
C PRO A 120 -7.64 7.76 -10.76
N THR A 121 -7.19 8.99 -10.47
CA THR A 121 -8.04 10.20 -10.43
C THR A 121 -8.84 10.36 -11.73
N GLY A 122 -10.13 10.68 -11.60
CA GLY A 122 -11.06 10.86 -12.72
C GLY A 122 -11.55 9.56 -13.36
N ARG A 123 -11.01 8.39 -12.97
CA ARG A 123 -11.52 7.09 -13.45
C ARG A 123 -12.81 6.72 -12.73
N ARG A 124 -13.69 6.01 -13.42
CA ARG A 124 -14.88 5.41 -12.82
C ARG A 124 -14.46 4.42 -11.74
N TYR A 125 -15.08 4.51 -10.56
CA TYR A 125 -14.84 3.56 -9.49
C TYR A 125 -15.54 2.24 -9.80
N VAL A 126 -14.80 1.13 -9.68
CA VAL A 126 -15.32 -0.23 -9.79
C VAL A 126 -14.88 -1.02 -8.56
N PRO A 127 -15.81 -1.68 -7.83
CA PRO A 127 -15.44 -2.56 -6.73
C PRO A 127 -14.45 -3.65 -7.18
N GLY A 128 -13.40 -3.88 -6.39
CA GLY A 128 -12.35 -4.86 -6.71
C GLY A 128 -11.12 -4.27 -7.41
N MET A 129 -11.11 -2.98 -7.73
CA MET A 129 -9.88 -2.28 -8.12
C MET A 129 -8.84 -2.33 -6.98
N ALA A 130 -7.56 -2.20 -7.33
CA ALA A 130 -6.45 -2.14 -6.38
C ALA A 130 -6.36 -0.78 -5.63
N VAL A 131 -7.51 -0.27 -5.19
CA VAL A 131 -7.65 1.02 -4.50
C VAL A 131 -8.24 0.80 -3.10
N ASN A 132 -7.91 1.69 -2.19
CA ASN A 132 -8.40 1.77 -0.84
C ASN A 132 -9.25 3.05 -0.71
N THR A 133 -10.55 2.88 -0.48
CA THR A 133 -11.47 4.00 -0.35
C THR A 133 -11.37 4.60 1.04
N LEU A 134 -10.89 5.83 1.13
CA LEU A 134 -10.81 6.56 2.39
C LEU A 134 -12.15 7.18 2.77
N THR A 135 -12.86 7.77 1.79
CA THR A 135 -14.12 8.48 2.02
C THR A 135 -14.94 8.50 0.74
N ILE A 136 -16.26 8.53 0.89
CA ILE A 136 -17.22 8.74 -0.19
C ILE A 136 -17.90 10.09 0.06
N GLN A 137 -17.87 10.98 -0.93
CA GLN A 137 -18.45 12.32 -0.87
C GLN A 137 -19.58 12.47 -1.90
N PRO A 138 -20.73 13.08 -1.57
CA PRO A 138 -21.76 13.38 -2.55
C PRO A 138 -21.29 14.51 -3.47
N LEU A 139 -21.46 14.35 -4.78
CA LEU A 139 -21.14 15.36 -5.79
C LEU A 139 -22.29 15.48 -6.79
N GLU A 140 -22.72 16.72 -7.02
CA GLU A 140 -23.74 17.03 -8.01
C GLU A 140 -23.18 16.92 -9.44
N GLY A 141 -24.02 16.55 -10.40
CA GLY A 141 -23.63 16.50 -11.82
C GLY A 141 -22.88 15.25 -12.25
N ILE A 142 -22.65 14.27 -11.37
CA ILE A 142 -22.14 12.94 -11.75
C ILE A 142 -23.25 11.89 -11.74
N THR A 143 -23.18 10.93 -12.66
CA THR A 143 -24.19 9.86 -12.84
C THR A 143 -23.72 8.50 -12.32
N PHE A 144 -22.43 8.36 -12.03
CA PHE A 144 -21.82 7.14 -11.51
C PHE A 144 -20.74 7.50 -10.48
N GLU A 145 -20.36 6.53 -9.65
CA GLU A 145 -19.25 6.70 -8.71
C GLU A 145 -17.92 6.88 -9.46
N VAL A 146 -17.21 7.96 -9.15
CA VAL A 146 -15.93 8.34 -9.78
C VAL A 146 -14.89 8.57 -8.71
N ILE A 147 -13.64 8.23 -9.00
CA ILE A 147 -12.51 8.59 -8.14
C ILE A 147 -12.29 10.10 -8.28
N HIS A 148 -12.71 10.84 -7.25
CA HIS A 148 -12.65 12.30 -7.24
C HIS A 148 -11.23 12.80 -7.01
N GLU A 149 -10.56 12.22 -6.03
CA GLU A 149 -9.22 12.63 -5.62
C GLU A 149 -8.40 11.41 -5.19
N THR A 150 -7.14 11.37 -5.61
CA THR A 150 -6.14 10.41 -5.14
C THR A 150 -5.28 11.06 -4.06
N ILE A 151 -5.25 10.46 -2.86
CA ILE A 151 -4.41 10.90 -1.74
C ILE A 151 -3.03 10.23 -1.78
N LYS A 152 -2.99 8.97 -2.24
CA LYS A 152 -1.77 8.24 -2.55
C LYS A 152 -1.98 7.44 -3.84
N PRO A 153 -1.00 7.42 -4.75
CA PRO A 153 -1.12 6.65 -5.97
C PRO A 153 -0.88 5.16 -5.72
N SER A 154 -1.30 4.34 -6.68
CA SER A 154 -0.89 2.95 -6.74
C SER A 154 0.55 2.89 -7.24
N VAL A 155 1.40 2.09 -6.62
CA VAL A 155 2.80 1.91 -7.03
C VAL A 155 3.05 0.45 -7.34
N TYR A 156 3.64 0.21 -8.50
CA TYR A 156 4.05 -1.10 -8.98
C TYR A 156 5.56 -1.14 -9.14
N PHE A 157 6.18 -2.25 -8.76
CA PHE A 157 7.59 -2.53 -9.00
C PHE A 157 7.73 -3.86 -9.73
N ASN A 158 8.36 -3.87 -10.90
CA ASN A 158 8.38 -5.04 -11.79
C ASN A 158 6.96 -5.61 -12.02
N ASP A 159 5.99 -4.74 -12.32
CA ASP A 159 4.57 -5.08 -12.54
C ASP A 159 3.85 -5.70 -11.32
N MET A 160 4.52 -5.78 -10.16
CA MET A 160 3.91 -6.21 -8.90
C MET A 160 3.43 -5.01 -8.10
N LEU A 161 2.19 -5.06 -7.64
CA LEU A 161 1.62 -4.03 -6.77
C LEU A 161 2.34 -4.03 -5.41
N ILE A 162 3.04 -2.94 -5.10
CA ILE A 162 3.72 -2.75 -3.81
C ILE A 162 3.00 -1.72 -2.91
N GLN A 163 2.16 -0.87 -3.49
CA GLN A 163 1.31 0.07 -2.76
C GLN A 163 -0.03 0.24 -3.47
N ARG A 164 -1.14 0.11 -2.73
CA ARG A 164 -2.50 0.43 -3.21
C ARG A 164 -2.74 1.94 -3.18
N ALA A 165 -3.52 2.46 -4.13
CA ALA A 165 -3.93 3.86 -4.11
C ALA A 165 -4.91 4.12 -2.96
N ASP A 166 -4.75 5.23 -2.24
CA ASP A 166 -5.74 5.74 -1.29
C ASP A 166 -6.57 6.81 -2.00
N VAL A 167 -7.89 6.65 -2.05
CA VAL A 167 -8.77 7.48 -2.90
C VAL A 167 -10.01 7.99 -2.17
N ILE A 168 -10.50 9.14 -2.63
CA ILE A 168 -11.81 9.69 -2.30
C ILE A 168 -12.74 9.49 -3.50
N ILE A 169 -13.91 8.91 -3.25
CA ILE A 169 -14.90 8.63 -4.29
C ILE A 169 -15.99 9.71 -4.23
N ALA A 170 -16.37 10.24 -5.38
CA ALA A 170 -17.59 11.02 -5.52
C ALA A 170 -18.76 10.11 -5.88
N ARG A 171 -19.88 10.25 -5.17
CA ARG A 171 -21.15 9.57 -5.44
C ARG A 171 -22.20 10.59 -5.93
N PRO A 172 -23.08 10.24 -6.88
CA PRO A 172 -24.17 11.11 -7.29
C PRO A 172 -25.06 11.56 -6.11
N THR A 173 -25.42 12.85 -6.07
CA THR A 173 -26.37 13.41 -5.09
C THR A 173 -27.84 13.05 -5.39
N GLY A 174 -28.10 12.19 -6.37
CA GLY A 174 -29.44 11.66 -6.66
C GLY A 174 -29.71 10.42 -5.81
N GLU A 175 -30.73 10.49 -4.97
CA GLU A 175 -31.24 9.39 -4.15
C GLU A 175 -31.36 8.12 -4.99
N THR A 176 -30.44 7.17 -4.79
CA THR A 176 -30.76 5.78 -5.12
C THR A 176 -31.61 5.29 -3.97
N SER A 177 -32.92 5.40 -4.13
CA SER A 177 -33.94 4.80 -3.26
C SER A 177 -33.74 3.28 -3.20
N GLN A 178 -32.80 2.84 -2.37
CA GLN A 178 -32.67 1.46 -1.92
C GLN A 178 -33.11 1.39 -0.46
N ASN A 179 -34.39 1.69 -0.22
CA ASN A 179 -35.17 1.25 0.95
C ASN A 179 -36.68 1.51 0.73
N ALA A 180 -37.19 1.18 -0.45
CA ALA A 180 -38.61 0.92 -0.65
C ALA A 180 -38.81 -0.60 -0.73
N VAL A 181 -38.56 -1.29 0.38
CA VAL A 181 -38.96 -2.68 0.58
C VAL A 181 -39.98 -2.69 1.71
N GLY A 182 -41.25 -2.61 1.32
CA GLY A 182 -42.33 -3.35 1.98
C GLY A 182 -42.92 -2.78 3.26
N ASP A 183 -43.25 -1.50 3.32
CA ASP A 183 -44.39 -1.04 4.14
C ASP A 183 -45.56 -0.83 3.17
N ASP A 184 -46.27 -1.91 2.81
CA ASP A 184 -47.63 -1.78 2.29
C ASP A 184 -48.47 -3.05 2.52
N ASP A 185 -49.70 -2.77 2.94
CA ASP A 185 -50.89 -3.63 3.02
C ASP A 185 -51.02 -4.61 4.20
N SER A 186 -51.26 -4.02 5.37
CA SER A 186 -52.20 -4.59 6.35
C SER A 186 -53.59 -4.70 5.71
N ARG A 187 -53.86 -5.80 5.02
CA ARG A 187 -55.20 -6.15 4.57
C ARG A 187 -55.74 -7.27 5.46
N GLU A 188 -56.53 -6.89 6.45
CA GLU A 188 -57.43 -7.83 7.12
C GLU A 188 -58.43 -8.38 6.09
N PRO A 189 -58.63 -9.70 5.98
CA PRO A 189 -59.88 -10.24 5.47
C PRO A 189 -60.81 -10.49 6.65
N ASP A 190 -61.52 -9.44 7.06
CA ASP A 190 -62.81 -9.59 7.71
C ASP A 190 -63.87 -9.97 6.65
N SER A 191 -64.84 -10.77 7.09
CA SER A 191 -66.11 -11.09 6.42
C SER A 191 -66.14 -12.18 5.35
N GLY A 192 -66.69 -13.33 5.75
CA GLY A 192 -68.02 -13.68 5.23
C GLY A 192 -68.08 -14.90 4.31
N ASP A 193 -68.49 -16.02 4.91
CA ASP A 193 -69.17 -17.11 4.24
C ASP A 193 -70.28 -16.60 3.31
N HIS A 194 -70.23 -16.92 2.01
CA HIS A 194 -71.43 -17.05 1.17
C HIS A 194 -71.17 -18.01 0.00
N GLU A 195 -71.54 -19.25 0.26
CA GLU A 195 -72.44 -20.11 -0.55
C GLU A 195 -72.51 -19.87 -2.07
N ALA A 196 -72.18 -20.93 -2.82
CA ALA A 196 -72.52 -21.12 -4.23
C ALA A 196 -74.04 -21.01 -4.47
N PRO A 197 -74.51 -20.65 -5.69
CA PRO A 197 -74.74 -21.72 -6.66
C PRO A 197 -74.45 -21.35 -8.14
N GLU A 198 -73.92 -22.35 -8.84
CA GLU A 198 -74.48 -22.96 -10.05
C GLU A 198 -75.43 -22.19 -11.01
N GLN A 199 -75.08 -22.30 -12.31
CA GLN A 199 -75.93 -22.50 -13.51
C GLN A 199 -76.07 -21.36 -14.56
N LYS A 200 -75.42 -21.62 -15.71
CA LYS A 200 -76.03 -21.90 -17.03
C LYS A 200 -76.61 -20.76 -17.89
N GLY A 201 -76.10 -20.65 -19.13
CA GLY A 201 -76.74 -20.01 -20.29
C GLY A 201 -75.70 -19.49 -21.29
N THR A 202 -75.11 -20.34 -22.15
CA THR A 202 -75.49 -20.51 -23.58
C THR A 202 -76.10 -19.27 -24.26
N ASN A 203 -75.36 -18.68 -25.20
CA ASN A 203 -75.75 -18.12 -26.52
C ASN A 203 -74.40 -17.78 -27.21
N ALA A 204 -73.93 -18.43 -28.28
CA ALA A 204 -74.46 -18.66 -29.63
C ALA A 204 -74.72 -17.36 -30.42
N ASP A 205 -74.13 -17.34 -31.63
CA ASP A 205 -74.24 -16.37 -32.75
C ASP A 205 -73.64 -14.96 -32.55
N GLY A 206 -72.86 -14.39 -33.48
CA GLY A 206 -72.64 -14.72 -34.89
C GLY A 206 -71.49 -13.89 -35.52
N PRO A 207 -71.29 -13.96 -36.86
CA PRO A 207 -70.00 -13.74 -37.52
C PRO A 207 -69.85 -12.40 -38.29
N ASN A 208 -68.59 -12.15 -38.71
CA ASN A 208 -68.09 -11.43 -39.90
C ASN A 208 -68.53 -9.98 -40.23
N ASN A 209 -67.52 -9.16 -40.57
CA ASN A 209 -67.40 -8.12 -41.63
C ASN A 209 -66.21 -7.22 -41.20
N ASP A 210 -65.24 -6.79 -42.00
CA ASP A 210 -64.92 -6.79 -43.43
C ASP A 210 -63.38 -6.69 -43.53
#